data_AF-A0A5N4C3G2-F1
#
_entry.id   AF-A0A5N4C3G2-F1
#
_cell.length_a   1.000
_cell.length_b   1.000
_cell.length_c   1.000
_cell.angle_alpha   90.00
_cell.angle_beta   90.00
_cell.angle_gamma   90.00
#
_symmetry.space_group_name_H-M   'P 1'
#
loop_
_entity.id
_entity.type
_entity.pdbx_description
1 polymer ?
#
loop_
_entity_poly.entity_id
_entity_poly.type
_entity_poly.pdbx_seq_one_letter_code
_entity_poly.pdbx_strand_id
1 'polypeptide(L)'
;MPCPSLANKQDKKDALLPCDIIEYLLLETLMNEKKSPCRVEPCSAIKNLQRRNHQPVIEGLRWLLSVIEYKREEQHTRQQPPPSSIPASGSLDERCSSERY
;
A
#
# COMPACT_ATOMS: atom_id res chain seq x y z
N MET A 1 -9.33 3.12 5.76
CA MET A 1 -9.65 3.28 4.31
C MET A 1 -8.73 4.36 3.79
N PRO A 2 -7.79 4.05 2.89
CA PRO A 2 -6.85 5.05 2.34
C PRO A 2 -7.62 6.24 1.74
N CYS A 3 -7.11 7.45 1.98
CA CYS A 3 -7.74 8.68 1.50
C CYS A 3 -6.73 9.49 0.67
N PRO A 4 -6.87 9.53 -0.68
CA PRO A 4 -6.11 10.45 -1.49
C PRO A 4 -6.76 11.83 -1.41
N SER A 5 -5.97 12.82 -1.02
CA SER A 5 -6.39 14.22 -1.02
C SER A 5 -5.80 14.90 -2.25
N LEU A 6 -6.66 15.37 -3.15
CA LEU A 6 -6.22 16.12 -4.32
C LEU A 6 -6.27 17.60 -3.99
N ALA A 7 -5.10 18.23 -3.84
CA ALA A 7 -4.96 19.67 -3.72
C ALA A 7 -5.24 20.30 -5.09
N ASN A 8 -6.52 20.40 -5.45
CA ASN A 8 -6.96 20.81 -6.78
C ASN A 8 -6.81 22.33 -7.00
N LYS A 9 -6.88 22.74 -8.28
CA LYS A 9 -6.81 24.13 -8.78
C LYS A 9 -5.43 24.77 -8.69
N GLN A 10 -4.36 23.98 -8.69
CA GLN A 10 -2.98 24.48 -8.66
C GLN A 10 -2.59 25.31 -9.91
N ASP A 11 -3.48 25.43 -10.90
CA ASP A 11 -3.37 26.38 -12.01
C ASP A 11 -3.67 27.84 -11.60
N LYS A 12 -4.27 28.05 -10.42
CA LYS A 12 -4.66 29.37 -9.91
C LYS A 12 -3.55 29.95 -9.04
N LYS A 13 -3.37 31.28 -9.14
CA LYS A 13 -2.32 32.01 -8.38
C LYS A 13 -2.60 32.04 -6.88
N ASP A 14 -3.86 31.93 -6.50
CA ASP A 14 -4.38 31.92 -5.14
C ASP A 14 -4.63 30.48 -4.62
N ALA A 15 -4.12 29.46 -5.32
CA ALA A 15 -4.22 28.10 -4.86
C ALA A 15 -3.43 27.90 -3.55
N LEU A 16 -4.06 27.26 -2.57
CA LEU A 16 -3.38 26.86 -1.34
C LEU A 16 -2.29 25.83 -1.64
N LEU A 17 -1.17 25.92 -0.93
CA LEU A 17 -0.12 24.92 -1.02
C LEU A 17 -0.59 23.62 -0.35
N PRO A 18 -0.04 22.45 -0.75
CA PRO A 18 -0.33 21.19 -0.08
C PRO A 18 -0.10 21.22 1.44
N CYS A 19 0.95 21.90 1.91
CA CYS A 19 1.23 22.06 3.35
C CYS A 19 0.11 22.82 4.06
N ASP A 20 -0.37 23.92 3.47
CA ASP A 20 -1.45 24.71 4.05
C ASP A 20 -2.73 23.88 4.14
N ILE A 21 -3.04 23.07 3.12
CA ILE A 21 -4.20 22.17 3.15
C ILE A 21 -4.08 21.12 4.26
N ILE A 22 -2.89 20.56 4.48
CA ILE A 22 -2.62 19.62 5.57
C ILE A 22 -2.90 20.27 6.92
N GLU A 23 -2.44 21.50 7.11
CA GLU A 23 -2.62 22.26 8.34
C GLU A 23 -4.09 22.66 8.55
N TYR A 24 -4.71 23.31 7.57
CA TYR A 24 -6.10 23.81 7.66
C TYR A 24 -7.12 22.70 7.93
N LEU A 25 -6.88 21.51 7.38
CA LEU A 25 -7.77 20.36 7.55
C LEU A 25 -7.32 19.43 8.68
N LEU A 26 -6.23 19.74 9.37
CA LEU A 26 -5.64 18.89 10.43
C LEU A 26 -5.43 17.44 9.95
N LEU A 27 -5.02 17.27 8.69
CA LEU A 27 -4.99 15.96 8.03
C LEU A 27 -4.07 14.98 8.76
N GLU A 28 -2.92 15.45 9.25
CA GLU A 28 -1.99 14.60 9.99
C GLU A 28 -2.65 14.01 11.24
N THR A 29 -3.30 14.85 12.05
CA THR A 29 -4.02 14.42 13.26
C THR A 29 -5.13 13.42 12.92
N LEU A 30 -6.00 13.76 11.96
CA LEU A 30 -7.14 12.93 11.59
C LEU A 30 -6.73 11.56 11.01
N MET A 31 -5.68 11.54 10.20
CA MET A 31 -5.21 10.32 9.54
C MET A 31 -4.43 9.42 10.50
N ASN A 32 -3.69 10.02 11.43
CA ASN A 32 -3.01 9.30 12.51
C ASN A 32 -4.02 8.63 13.45
N GLU A 33 -5.07 9.35 13.87
CA GLU A 33 -6.14 8.78 14.71
C GLU A 33 -6.82 7.58 14.02
N LYS A 34 -7.11 7.71 12.72
CA LYS A 34 -7.72 6.64 11.92
C LYS A 34 -6.74 5.54 11.52
N LYS A 35 -5.45 5.66 11.85
CA LYS A 35 -4.35 4.78 11.40
C LYS A 35 -4.43 4.50 9.90
N SER A 36 -4.76 5.53 9.14
CA SER A 36 -5.07 5.40 7.72
C SER A 36 -4.04 6.15 6.90
N PRO A 37 -3.42 5.52 5.90
CA PRO A 37 -2.48 6.21 5.03
C PRO A 37 -3.19 7.33 4.25
N CYS A 38 -2.51 8.45 4.12
CA CYS A 38 -2.96 9.62 3.37
C CYS A 38 -1.82 10.14 2.48
N ARG A 39 -2.19 10.67 1.33
CA ARG A 39 -1.28 11.32 0.39
C ARG A 39 -1.98 12.54 -0.18
N VAL A 40 -1.27 13.66 -0.24
CA VAL A 40 -1.77 14.91 -0.82
C VAL A 40 -1.06 15.15 -2.14
N GLU A 41 -1.79 15.21 -3.24
CA GLU A 41 -1.24 15.47 -4.58
C GLU A 41 -1.67 16.84 -5.10
N PRO A 42 -0.72 17.75 -5.43
CA PRO A 42 -1.03 19.01 -6.07
C PRO A 42 -1.51 18.74 -7.51
N CYS A 43 -2.73 19.14 -7.84
CA CYS A 43 -3.27 18.87 -9.16
C CYS A 43 -4.10 20.03 -9.73
N SER A 44 -4.33 19.99 -11.04
CA SER A 44 -5.30 20.84 -11.72
C SER A 44 -6.23 19.99 -12.58
N ALA A 45 -7.50 19.92 -12.18
CA ALA A 45 -8.55 19.21 -12.91
C ALA A 45 -9.31 20.18 -13.82
N ILE A 46 -8.67 20.64 -14.91
CA ILE A 46 -9.34 21.45 -15.95
C ILE A 46 -9.51 20.66 -17.25
N LYS A 47 -10.62 20.90 -17.97
CA LYS A 47 -11.01 20.10 -19.16
C LYS A 47 -10.03 20.15 -20.33
N ASN A 48 -9.25 21.21 -20.48
CA ASN A 48 -8.41 21.47 -21.66
C ASN A 48 -6.91 21.39 -21.37
N LEU A 49 -6.52 20.68 -20.30
CA LEU A 49 -5.13 20.61 -19.89
C LEU A 49 -4.38 19.54 -20.70
N GLN A 50 -3.11 19.81 -21.01
CA GLN A 50 -2.22 18.83 -21.64
C GLN A 50 -2.07 17.59 -20.74
N ARG A 51 -1.99 16.38 -21.33
CA ARG A 51 -1.89 15.10 -20.60
C ARG A 51 -0.90 15.10 -19.44
N ARG A 52 0.27 15.71 -19.63
CA ARG A 52 1.34 15.80 -18.62
C ARG A 52 0.91 16.48 -17.32
N ASN A 53 -0.10 17.35 -17.38
CA ASN A 53 -0.57 18.08 -16.21
C ASN A 53 -1.68 17.31 -15.44
N HIS A 54 -2.17 16.19 -15.99
CA HIS A 54 -3.03 15.25 -15.27
C HIS A 54 -2.23 14.19 -14.50
N GLN A 55 -0.90 14.21 -14.63
CA GLN A 55 -0.01 13.23 -14.01
C GLN A 55 -0.21 13.11 -12.48
N PRO A 56 -0.33 14.21 -11.70
CA PRO A 56 -0.55 14.08 -10.25
C PRO A 56 -1.86 13.38 -9.88
N VAL A 57 -2.91 13.58 -10.69
CA VAL A 57 -4.20 12.87 -10.49
C VAL A 57 -4.02 11.37 -10.73
N ILE A 58 -3.33 11.01 -11.82
CA ILE A 58 -3.05 9.61 -12.16
C ILE A 58 -2.19 8.95 -11.07
N GLU A 59 -1.18 9.65 -10.56
CA GLU A 59 -0.29 9.16 -9.51
C GLU A 59 -1.00 8.99 -8.17
N GLY A 60 -1.86 9.94 -7.79
CA GLY A 60 -2.71 9.83 -6.60
C GLY A 60 -3.65 8.63 -6.67
N LEU A 61 -4.26 8.38 -7.84
CA LEU A 61 -5.13 7.21 -8.06
C LEU A 61 -4.35 5.89 -8.05
N ARG A 62 -3.18 5.83 -8.70
CA ARG A 62 -2.32 4.65 -8.69
C ARG A 62 -1.87 4.30 -7.27
N TRP A 63 -1.51 5.29 -6.48
CA TRP A 63 -1.16 5.11 -5.08
C TRP A 63 -2.34 4.61 -4.24
N LEU A 64 -3.54 5.13 -4.46
CA LEU A 64 -4.73 4.64 -3.76
C LEU A 64 -4.94 3.15 -4.04
N LEU A 65 -4.87 2.75 -5.31
CA LEU A 65 -5.03 1.36 -5.72
C LEU A 65 -3.96 0.45 -5.09
N SER A 66 -2.70 0.85 -5.10
CA SER A 66 -1.62 0.04 -4.50
C SER A 66 -1.79 -0.13 -2.99
N VAL A 67 -2.26 0.90 -2.28
CA VAL A 67 -2.53 0.79 -0.84
C VAL A 67 -3.71 -0.13 -0.54
N ILE A 68 -4.75 -0.12 -1.38
CA ILE A 68 -5.88 -1.04 -1.25
C ILE A 68 -5.43 -2.49 -1.48
N GLU A 69 -4.63 -2.73 -2.52
CA GLU A 69 -4.07 -4.03 -2.85
C GLU A 69 -3.18 -4.56 -1.71
N TYR A 70 -2.24 -3.75 -1.24
CA TYR A 70 -1.37 -4.09 -0.11
C TYR A 70 -2.16 -4.51 1.14
N LYS A 71 -3.20 -3.75 1.50
CA LYS A 71 -4.04 -4.07 2.66
C LYS A 71 -4.81 -5.38 2.48
N ARG A 72 -5.19 -5.73 1.25
CA ARG A 72 -5.84 -7.02 0.97
C ARG A 72 -4.87 -8.19 1.12
N GLU A 73 -3.65 -8.05 0.60
CA GLU A 73 -2.61 -9.07 0.71
C GLU A 73 -2.18 -9.30 2.16
N GLU A 74 -2.00 -8.22 2.94
CA GLU A 74 -1.70 -8.29 4.38
C GLU A 74 -2.79 -9.07 5.13
N GLN A 75 -4.06 -8.81 4.81
CA GLN A 75 -5.18 -9.54 5.41
C GLN A 75 -5.24 -11.01 4.98
N HIS A 76 -4.88 -11.33 3.73
CA HIS A 76 -4.87 -12.69 3.22
C HIS A 76 -3.74 -13.53 3.83
N THR A 77 -2.53 -12.98 3.90
CA THR A 77 -1.35 -13.63 4.50
C THR A 77 -1.53 -13.89 6.00
N ARG A 78 -2.18 -12.99 6.74
CA ARG A 78 -2.52 -13.19 8.16
C ARG A 78 -3.55 -14.29 8.40
N GLN A 79 -4.38 -14.60 7.40
CA GLN A 79 -5.42 -15.64 7.49
C GLN A 79 -4.92 -17.02 7.02
N GLN A 80 -3.77 -17.12 6.36
CA GLN A 80 -3.21 -18.41 6.00
C GLN A 80 -2.69 -19.13 7.27
N PRO A 81 -3.11 -20.38 7.52
CA PRO A 81 -2.52 -21.17 8.59
C PRO A 81 -1.01 -21.35 8.30
N PRO A 82 -0.15 -21.34 9.33
CA PRO A 82 1.28 -21.53 9.14
C PRO A 82 1.52 -22.84 8.38
N PRO A 83 2.50 -22.90 7.45
CA PRO A 83 2.83 -24.13 6.75
C PRO A 83 3.13 -25.20 7.78
N SER A 84 2.38 -26.31 7.70
CA SER A 84 2.49 -27.46 8.59
C SER A 84 3.95 -27.91 8.69
N SER A 85 4.54 -27.74 9.87
CA SER A 85 5.90 -28.17 10.18
C SER A 85 6.11 -29.64 9.81
N ILE A 86 7.20 -29.89 9.08
CA ILE A 86 7.71 -31.18 8.61
C ILE A 86 7.71 -32.22 9.75
N PRO A 87 7.31 -33.49 9.53
CA PRO A 87 7.59 -34.54 10.51
C PRO A 87 9.07 -34.89 10.48
N ALA A 88 9.76 -34.61 11.59
CA ALA A 88 11.07 -35.17 11.88
C ALA A 88 10.92 -36.65 12.28
N SER A 89 11.54 -37.53 11.53
CA SER A 89 11.97 -38.88 11.92
C SER A 89 13.22 -39.15 11.09
N GLY A 90 14.45 -39.18 11.64
CA GLY A 90 14.97 -40.25 12.49
C GLY A 90 14.87 -41.58 11.72
N SER A 91 15.92 -42.27 11.26
CA SER A 91 17.30 -42.38 11.72
C SER A 91 18.23 -42.89 10.60
N LEU A 92 19.52 -42.69 10.84
CA LEU A 92 20.71 -43.13 10.12
C LEU A 92 21.09 -44.57 10.55
N ASP A 93 21.71 -45.32 9.63
CA ASP A 93 22.50 -46.56 9.80
C ASP A 93 21.78 -47.88 10.18
N GLU A 94 21.88 -48.90 9.31
CA GLU A 94 22.80 -50.02 9.54
C GLU A 94 22.96 -50.89 8.27
N ARG A 95 24.20 -51.04 7.81
CA ARG A 95 24.65 -51.93 6.74
C ARG A 95 25.43 -53.06 7.40
N CYS A 96 24.97 -54.32 7.37
CA CYS A 96 25.87 -55.48 7.22
C CYS A 96 25.15 -56.81 6.95
N SER A 97 25.92 -57.67 6.28
CA SER A 97 25.70 -58.93 5.58
C SER A 97 25.25 -60.19 6.37
N SER A 98 25.04 -61.25 5.56
CA SER A 98 24.90 -62.70 5.83
C SER A 98 23.45 -63.21 5.96
N GLU A 99 23.04 -64.36 5.40
CA GLU A 99 23.80 -65.52 4.93
C GLU A 99 22.96 -66.39 3.97
N ARG A 100 23.68 -67.24 3.26
CA ARG A 100 23.24 -68.30 2.34
C ARG A 100 22.31 -69.32 3.02
N TYR A 101 21.28 -69.79 2.30
CA TYR A 101 21.07 -71.20 1.97
C TYR A 101 20.02 -71.35 0.86
#